data_AF-X6EJK4-F1
#
_entry.id   AF-X6EJK4-F1
#
_cell.length_a   1.000
_cell.length_b   1.000
_cell.length_c   1.000
_cell.angle_alpha   90.00
_cell.angle_beta   90.00
_cell.angle_gamma   90.00
#
_symmetry.space_group_name_H-M   'P 1'
#
loop_
_entity.id
_entity.type
_entity.pdbx_description
1 polymer ?
#
loop_
_entity_poly.entity_id
_entity_poly.type
_entity_poly.pdbx_seq_one_letter_code
_entity_poly.pdbx_strand_id
1 'polypeptide(L)'
;MEESDGVANLLAAHRHAVAMVERLGKRWLRAEGPDATLIGRRLDSVMAEEAIARRRAAAAPVADVVEMKMKAAYFRRLLGNDWCEVDVDDFRALLGSFAKLQS
;
A
#
# COMPACT_ATOMS: atom_id res chain seq x y z
N MET A 1 -10.24 17.93 -12.49
CA MET A 1 -10.87 17.04 -11.50
C MET A 1 -10.33 15.68 -11.83
N GLU A 2 -9.23 15.26 -11.19
CA GLU A 2 -8.69 13.92 -11.42
C GLU A 2 -9.79 12.93 -11.04
N GLU A 3 -10.10 12.03 -11.97
CA GLU A 3 -10.98 10.91 -11.74
C GLU A 3 -10.41 10.16 -10.53
N SER A 4 -11.07 10.29 -9.38
CA SER A 4 -10.66 9.61 -8.16
C SER A 4 -10.64 8.13 -8.50
N ASP A 5 -9.45 7.55 -8.68
CA ASP A 5 -9.30 6.11 -8.78
C ASP A 5 -10.10 5.51 -7.62
N GLY A 6 -11.12 4.72 -7.96
CA GLY A 6 -12.02 4.15 -6.96
C GLY A 6 -11.19 3.39 -5.93
N VAL A 7 -11.69 3.27 -4.70
CA VAL A 7 -10.95 2.62 -3.60
C VAL A 7 -10.39 1.26 -4.04
N ALA A 8 -11.14 0.50 -4.83
CA ALA A 8 -10.69 -0.76 -5.42
C ALA A 8 -9.41 -0.65 -6.28
N ASN A 9 -9.28 0.39 -7.12
CA ASN A 9 -8.10 0.63 -7.96
C ASN A 9 -6.89 0.97 -7.09
N LEU A 10 -7.06 1.82 -6.07
CA LEU A 10 -5.98 2.19 -5.15
C LEU A 10 -5.46 0.98 -4.36
N LEU A 11 -6.37 0.12 -3.88
CA LEU A 11 -5.99 -1.13 -3.21
C LEU A 11 -5.32 -2.10 -4.18
N ALA A 12 -5.75 -2.15 -5.45
CA ALA A 12 -5.11 -2.98 -6.47
C ALA A 12 -3.69 -2.49 -6.81
N ALA A 13 -3.50 -1.17 -6.95
CA ALA A 13 -2.18 -0.56 -7.16
C ALA A 13 -1.24 -0.84 -5.99
N HIS A 14 -1.74 -0.71 -4.75
CA HIS A 14 -0.96 -1.05 -3.56
C HIS A 14 -0.58 -2.54 -3.51
N ARG A 15 -1.50 -3.45 -3.83
CA ARG A 15 -1.19 -4.90 -3.95
C ARG A 15 -0.10 -5.18 -4.98
N HIS A 16 -0.15 -4.49 -6.11
CA HIS A 16 0.87 -4.64 -7.14
C HIS A 16 2.25 -4.18 -6.64
N ALA A 17 2.31 -3.04 -5.95
CA ALA A 17 3.55 -2.55 -5.37
C ALA A 17 4.13 -3.52 -4.33
N VAL A 18 3.30 -4.06 -3.42
CA VAL A 18 3.71 -5.10 -2.46
C VAL A 18 4.28 -6.34 -3.18
N ALA A 19 3.61 -6.83 -4.21
CA ALA A 19 4.10 -7.98 -4.99
C ALA A 19 5.46 -7.71 -5.66
N MET A 20 5.70 -6.47 -6.09
CA MET A 20 6.98 -6.04 -6.65
C MET A 20 8.08 -5.97 -5.57
N VAL A 21 7.78 -5.44 -4.38
CA VAL A 21 8.69 -5.46 -3.22
C VAL A 21 9.08 -6.89 -2.89
N GLU A 22 8.10 -7.79 -2.73
CA GLU A 22 8.38 -9.20 -2.40
C GLU A 22 9.24 -9.89 -3.47
N ARG A 23 8.93 -9.65 -4.75
CA ARG A 23 9.68 -10.26 -5.85
C ARG A 23 11.12 -9.77 -5.87
N LEU A 24 11.35 -8.48 -5.69
CA LEU A 24 12.70 -7.91 -5.66
C LEU A 24 13.45 -8.31 -4.40
N GLY A 25 12.81 -8.34 -3.23
CA GLY A 25 13.40 -8.82 -1.98
C GLY A 25 13.89 -10.26 -2.10
N LYS A 26 13.06 -11.16 -2.65
CA LYS A 26 13.46 -12.56 -2.91
C LYS A 26 14.65 -12.68 -3.86
N ARG A 27 14.75 -11.80 -4.86
CA ARG A 27 15.90 -11.76 -5.79
C ARG A 27 17.14 -11.19 -5.12
N TRP A 28 16.98 -10.15 -4.32
CA TRP A 28 18.06 -9.48 -3.60
C TRP A 28 18.74 -10.44 -2.62
N LEU A 29 17.97 -11.25 -1.89
CA LEU A 29 18.47 -12.28 -0.97
C LEU A 29 19.37 -13.33 -1.63
N ARG A 30 19.32 -13.47 -2.96
CA ARG A 30 20.11 -14.45 -3.74
C ARG A 30 21.18 -13.79 -4.60
N ALA A 31 21.25 -12.46 -4.61
CA ALA A 31 22.18 -11.72 -5.43
C ALA A 31 23.47 -11.43 -4.67
N GLU A 32 24.59 -11.40 -5.39
CA GLU A 32 25.90 -11.05 -4.84
C GLU A 32 26.57 -9.98 -5.70
N GLY A 33 27.54 -9.28 -5.12
CA GLY A 33 28.37 -8.31 -5.83
C GLY A 33 27.57 -7.15 -6.46
N PRO A 34 27.93 -6.70 -7.68
CA PRO A 34 27.29 -5.56 -8.34
C PRO A 34 25.78 -5.72 -8.56
N ASP A 35 25.32 -6.95 -8.80
CA ASP A 35 23.90 -7.25 -9.02
C ASP A 35 23.08 -7.04 -7.75
N ALA A 36 23.62 -7.40 -6.58
CA ALA A 36 22.98 -7.12 -5.29
C ALA A 36 22.80 -5.62 -5.07
N THR A 37 23.78 -4.80 -5.46
CA THR A 37 23.71 -3.34 -5.35
C THR A 37 22.63 -2.76 -6.26
N LEU A 38 22.57 -3.22 -7.52
CA LEU A 38 21.56 -2.75 -8.47
C LEU A 38 20.15 -3.16 -8.04
N ILE A 39 19.97 -4.42 -7.62
CA ILE A 39 18.67 -4.90 -7.12
C ILE A 39 18.28 -4.17 -5.83
N GLY A 40 19.24 -3.87 -4.95
CA GLY A 40 19.01 -3.08 -3.73
C GLY A 40 18.43 -1.70 -4.05
N ARG A 41 19.07 -0.93 -4.94
CA ARG A 41 18.55 0.38 -5.37
C ARG A 41 17.15 0.30 -5.97
N ARG A 42 16.88 -0.77 -6.73
CA ARG A 42 15.55 -0.99 -7.30
C ARG A 42 14.52 -1.35 -6.24
N LEU A 43 14.92 -2.12 -5.23
CA LEU A 43 14.08 -2.46 -4.09
C LEU A 43 13.71 -1.18 -3.31
N ASP A 44 14.68 -0.30 -3.04
CA ASP A 44 14.43 1.00 -2.38
C ASP A 44 13.39 1.84 -3.14
N SER A 45 13.54 1.93 -4.48
CA SER A 45 12.58 2.65 -5.33
C SER A 45 11.17 2.07 -5.24
N VAL A 46 11.03 0.75 -5.28
CA VAL A 46 9.72 0.09 -5.25
C VAL A 46 9.11 0.15 -3.84
N MET A 47 9.92 0.14 -2.77
CA MET A 47 9.43 0.39 -1.41
C MET A 47 8.90 1.82 -1.25
N ALA A 48 9.54 2.81 -1.88
CA ALA A 48 9.02 4.18 -1.90
C ALA A 48 7.68 4.28 -2.66
N GLU A 49 7.55 3.59 -3.80
CA GLU A 49 6.30 3.51 -4.56
C GLU A 49 5.19 2.82 -3.76
N GLU A 50 5.52 1.74 -3.05
CA GLU A 50 4.60 1.04 -2.14
C GLU A 50 4.07 1.97 -1.06
N ALA A 51 4.96 2.73 -0.40
CA ALA A 51 4.56 3.65 0.65
C ALA A 51 3.64 4.76 0.13
N ILE A 52 3.90 5.28 -1.08
CA ILE A 52 3.03 6.27 -1.73
C ILE A 52 1.66 5.67 -2.04
N ALA A 53 1.62 4.45 -2.62
CA ALA A 53 0.37 3.77 -2.93
C ALA A 53 -0.45 3.47 -1.67
N ARG A 54 0.22 3.05 -0.59
CA ARG A 54 -0.37 2.77 0.72
C ARG A 54 -0.99 4.03 1.33
N ARG A 55 -0.28 5.15 1.32
CA ARG A 55 -0.75 6.47 1.78
C ARG A 55 -1.97 6.95 1.00
N ARG A 56 -1.92 6.84 -0.33
CA ARG A 56 -3.05 7.19 -1.20
C ARG A 56 -4.28 6.33 -0.88
N ALA A 57 -4.10 5.02 -0.79
CA ALA A 57 -5.18 4.12 -0.41
C ALA A 57 -5.74 4.48 0.97
N ALA A 58 -4.89 4.76 1.97
CA ALA A 58 -5.30 5.12 3.33
C ALA A 58 -6.11 6.42 3.37
N ALA A 59 -5.66 7.46 2.67
CA ALA A 59 -6.31 8.78 2.66
C ALA A 59 -7.57 8.86 1.78
N ALA A 60 -7.74 7.95 0.83
CA ALA A 60 -8.86 8.00 -0.12
C ALA A 60 -10.22 7.96 0.60
N PRO A 61 -11.16 8.86 0.29
CA PRO A 61 -12.51 8.79 0.84
C PRO A 61 -13.20 7.49 0.42
N VAL A 62 -14.15 7.03 1.24
CA VAL A 62 -15.04 5.92 0.89
C VAL A 62 -16.43 6.49 0.60
N ALA A 63 -17.07 6.02 -0.46
CA ALA A 63 -18.39 6.48 -0.88
C ALA A 63 -19.52 5.82 -0.09
N ASP A 64 -19.33 4.57 0.34
CA ASP A 64 -20.34 3.78 1.03
C ASP A 64 -19.75 2.78 2.06
N VAL A 65 -20.65 2.07 2.73
CA VAL A 65 -20.30 1.03 3.72
C VAL A 65 -19.59 -0.16 3.07
N VAL A 66 -19.82 -0.45 1.79
CA VAL A 66 -19.19 -1.56 1.07
C VAL A 66 -17.71 -1.24 0.84
N GLU A 67 -17.40 -0.05 0.35
CA GLU A 67 -16.02 0.43 0.20
C GLU A 67 -15.30 0.53 1.54
N MET A 68 -15.99 1.01 2.58
CA MET A 68 -15.45 1.04 3.94
C MET A 68 -15.05 -0.37 4.42
N LYS A 69 -15.95 -1.37 4.27
CA LYS A 69 -15.67 -2.76 4.65
C LYS A 69 -14.52 -3.36 3.86
N MET A 70 -14.49 -3.12 2.55
CA MET A 70 -13.41 -3.59 1.66
C MET A 70 -12.06 -3.00 2.07
N LYS A 71 -12.00 -1.69 2.29
CA LYS A 71 -10.79 -0.98 2.70
C LYS A 71 -10.32 -1.40 4.10
N ALA A 72 -11.24 -1.51 5.07
CA ALA A 72 -10.92 -1.98 6.41
C ALA A 72 -10.39 -3.42 6.42
N ALA A 73 -11.02 -4.33 5.66
CA ALA A 73 -10.55 -5.71 5.54
C ALA A 73 -9.15 -5.78 4.91
N TYR A 74 -8.88 -4.92 3.93
CA TYR A 74 -7.58 -4.84 3.29
C TYR A 74 -6.48 -4.37 4.25
N PHE A 75 -6.68 -3.24 4.94
CA PHE A 75 -5.70 -2.74 5.90
C PHE A 75 -5.52 -3.68 7.10
N ARG A 76 -6.58 -4.35 7.56
CA ARG A 76 -6.47 -5.42 8.57
C ARG A 76 -5.54 -6.54 8.10
N ARG A 77 -5.63 -6.93 6.83
CA ARG A 77 -4.77 -7.96 6.24
C ARG A 77 -3.30 -7.52 6.18
N LEU A 78 -3.02 -6.25 5.90
CA LEU A 78 -1.64 -5.73 5.89
C LEU A 78 -0.98 -5.85 7.27
N LEU A 79 -1.73 -5.52 8.32
CA LEU A 79 -1.24 -5.56 9.70
C LEU A 79 -1.02 -6.98 10.22
N GLY A 80 -1.81 -7.95 9.74
CA GLY A 80 -1.75 -9.32 10.23
C GLY A 80 -0.76 -10.24 9.52
N ASN A 81 -0.11 -9.80 8.44
CA ASN A 81 0.77 -10.67 7.64
C ASN A 81 2.24 -10.19 7.58
N ASP A 82 2.65 -9.24 8.44
CA ASP A 82 4.00 -8.63 8.42
C ASP A 82 4.42 -8.09 7.04
N TRP A 83 3.45 -7.78 6.15
CA TRP A 83 3.73 -7.41 4.77
C TRP A 83 4.27 -5.98 4.64
N CYS A 84 3.90 -5.07 5.55
CA CYS A 84 4.36 -3.70 5.52
C CYS A 84 4.19 -3.02 6.89
N GLU A 85 5.16 -2.20 7.30
CA GLU A 85 4.99 -1.26 8.40
C GLU A 85 3.96 -0.19 7.98
N VAL A 86 2.77 -0.26 8.58
CA VAL A 86 1.79 0.82 8.45
C VAL A 86 2.14 1.90 9.45
N ASP A 87 2.58 3.07 8.95
CA ASP A 87 2.87 4.23 9.78
C ASP A 87 1.62 4.73 10.54
N VAL A 88 1.82 5.33 11.71
CA VAL A 88 0.77 5.99 12.50
C VAL A 88 0.00 7.01 11.68
N ASP A 89 0.66 7.74 10.78
CA ASP A 89 -0.01 8.72 9.92
C ASP A 89 -0.93 8.07 8.89
N ASP A 90 -0.58 6.88 8.41
CA ASP A 90 -1.44 6.09 7.53
C ASP A 90 -2.67 5.57 8.26
N PHE A 91 -2.51 5.17 9.53
CA PHE A 91 -3.66 4.83 10.37
C PHE A 91 -4.58 6.01 10.62
N ARG A 92 -4.02 7.18 10.93
CA ARG A 92 -4.82 8.40 11.12
C ARG A 92 -5.58 8.77 9.85
N ALA A 93 -4.91 8.68 8.68
CA ALA A 93 -5.54 8.90 7.39
C ALA A 93 -6.67 7.89 7.12
N LEU A 94 -6.43 6.60 7.41
CA LEU A 94 -7.42 5.53 7.28
C LEU A 94 -8.67 5.81 8.13
N LEU A 95 -8.49 6.08 9.42
CA LEU A 95 -9.59 6.39 10.34
C LEU A 95 -10.34 7.67 9.92
N GLY A 96 -9.59 8.70 9.52
CA GLY A 96 -10.15 9.94 8.99
C GLY A 96 -10.95 9.75 7.71
N SER A 97 -10.59 8.78 6.86
CA SER A 97 -11.34 8.46 5.64
C SER A 97 -12.71 7.85 5.94
N PHE A 98 -12.86 7.12 7.05
CA PHE A 98 -14.13 6.54 7.48
C PHE A 98 -15.03 7.55 8.19
N ALA A 99 -14.45 8.49 8.94
CA ALA A 99 -15.21 9.52 9.66
C ALA A 99 -16.00 10.47 8.73
N LYS A 100 -15.64 10.54 7.45
CA LYS A 100 -16.31 11.37 6.44
C LYS A 100 -17.53 10.70 5.80
N LEU A 101 -17.79 9.42 6.12
CA LEU A 101 -18.99 8.72 5.68
C LEU A 101 -20.19 9.29 6.45
N GLN A 102 -20.79 10.36 5.93
CA GLN A 102 -22.05 10.89 6.46
C GLN A 102 -23.20 9.99 6.01
N SER A 103 -24.04 9.59 6.97
CA SER A 103 -25.28 8.85 6.74
C SER A 103 -26.34 9.71 6.06
#